data_AF-A0A2H9L894-F1
#
_entry.id   AF-A0A2H9L894-F1
#
_cell.length_a   1.000
_cell.length_b   1.000
_cell.length_c   1.000
_cell.angle_alpha   90.00
_cell.angle_beta   90.00
_cell.angle_gamma   90.00
#
_symmetry.space_group_name_H-M   'P 1'
#
loop_
_entity.id
_entity.type
_entity.pdbx_description
1 polymer ?
#
loop_
_entity_poly.entity_id
_entity_poly.type
_entity_poly.pdbx_seq_one_letter_code
_entity_poly.pdbx_strand_id
1 'polypeptide(L)'
;MIWFEILKIALAGGLLGYVVGMLIVKRPYYINRVRPKFWMRIAKKMDIKDWAKLIGASSFFIILTYFVITYSGDFIGRFWALYSPEEYVFSQIEAVSPLLLLITATLIPVIEEWVFRGILQEEISRRLRSRTAGLVLTAAIFALFHLSNPGTYPAAVLPLFLGGLMFGICYIYAGLAGSILSHSAYNFILVLPAVLGI
;
A
#
# COMPACT_ATOMS: atom_id res chain seq x y z
N MET A 1 24.78 -12.87 -3.31
CA MET A 1 23.37 -12.67 -2.90
C MET A 1 23.02 -11.19 -2.76
N ILE A 2 23.78 -10.36 -2.02
CA ILE A 2 23.50 -8.91 -1.89
C ILE A 2 23.38 -8.14 -3.22
N TRP A 3 24.25 -8.42 -4.20
CA TRP A 3 24.20 -7.77 -5.52
C TRP A 3 22.92 -8.09 -6.30
N PHE A 4 22.36 -9.28 -6.10
CA PHE A 4 21.09 -9.66 -6.72
C PHE A 4 19.93 -8.88 -6.11
N GLU A 5 19.90 -8.74 -4.78
CA GLU A 5 18.90 -7.93 -4.08
C GLU A 5 18.99 -6.44 -4.46
N ILE A 6 20.21 -5.88 -4.51
CA ILE A 6 20.44 -4.50 -4.98
C ILE A 6 19.92 -4.34 -6.40
N LEU A 7 20.23 -5.28 -7.31
CA LEU A 7 19.77 -5.23 -8.69
C LEU A 7 18.24 -5.29 -8.76
N LYS A 8 17.60 -6.19 -8.02
CA LYS A 8 16.15 -6.36 -7.97
C LYS A 8 15.44 -5.08 -7.51
N ILE A 9 15.92 -4.48 -6.43
CA ILE A 9 15.41 -3.20 -5.89
C ILE A 9 15.64 -2.07 -6.90
N ALA A 10 16.85 -1.96 -7.44
CA ALA A 10 17.21 -0.90 -8.39
C ALA A 10 16.40 -0.99 -9.69
N LEU A 11 16.15 -2.19 -10.21
CA LEU A 11 15.33 -2.40 -11.39
C LEU A 11 13.87 -2.08 -11.14
N ALA A 12 13.27 -2.65 -10.09
CA ALA A 12 11.86 -2.43 -9.78
C ALA A 12 11.59 -0.95 -9.42
N GLY A 13 12.39 -0.40 -8.51
CA GLY A 13 12.30 1.00 -8.07
C GLY A 13 12.64 1.99 -9.19
N GLY A 14 13.68 1.71 -9.98
CA GLY A 14 14.06 2.54 -11.12
C GLY A 14 13.00 2.58 -12.22
N LEU A 15 12.42 1.42 -12.55
CA LEU A 15 11.32 1.34 -13.52
C LEU A 15 10.06 2.07 -13.02
N LEU A 16 9.63 1.78 -11.78
CA LEU A 16 8.47 2.42 -11.19
C LEU A 16 8.67 3.94 -11.10
N GLY A 17 9.84 4.38 -10.62
CA GLY A 17 10.22 5.78 -10.52
C GLY A 17 10.24 6.49 -11.87
N TYR A 18 10.79 5.86 -12.91
CA TYR A 18 10.77 6.40 -14.28
C TYR A 18 9.33 6.56 -14.80
N VAL A 19 8.50 5.52 -14.67
CA VAL A 19 7.10 5.56 -15.12
C VAL A 19 6.30 6.63 -14.37
N VAL A 20 6.38 6.64 -13.04
CA VAL A 20 5.68 7.62 -12.19
C VAL A 20 6.18 9.03 -12.47
N GLY A 21 7.49 9.24 -12.59
CA GLY A 21 8.10 10.53 -12.93
C GLY A 21 7.59 11.06 -14.27
N MET A 22 7.56 10.21 -15.30
CA MET A 22 7.01 10.56 -16.61
C MET A 22 5.52 10.93 -16.55
N LEU A 23 4.73 10.23 -15.73
CA LEU A 23 3.31 10.52 -15.53
C LEU A 23 3.11 11.86 -14.81
N ILE A 24 3.94 12.16 -13.82
CA ILE A 24 3.93 13.43 -13.08
C ILE A 24 4.32 14.59 -14.01
N VAL A 25 5.35 14.45 -14.84
CA VAL A 25 5.73 15.48 -15.83
C VAL A 25 4.59 15.75 -16.80
N LYS A 26 3.92 14.70 -17.28
CA LYS A 26 2.75 14.84 -18.17
C LYS A 26 1.51 15.40 -17.46
N ARG A 27 1.35 15.16 -16.16
CA ARG A 27 0.23 15.65 -15.34
C ARG A 27 0.70 16.11 -13.96
N PRO A 28 1.19 17.36 -13.84
CA PRO A 28 1.72 17.89 -12.57
C PRO A 28 0.69 17.95 -11.43
N TYR A 29 -0.61 17.85 -11.75
CA TYR A 29 -1.69 17.78 -10.76
C TYR A 29 -1.45 16.69 -9.70
N TYR A 30 -0.81 15.57 -10.05
CA TYR A 30 -0.52 14.50 -9.09
C TYR A 30 0.34 14.95 -7.90
N ILE A 31 1.21 15.94 -8.09
CA ILE A 31 2.03 16.54 -7.01
C ILE A 31 1.14 17.27 -6.00
N ASN A 32 0.07 17.92 -6.46
CA ASN A 32 -0.82 18.66 -5.56
C ASN A 32 -1.52 17.72 -4.57
N ARG A 33 -1.76 16.46 -4.94
CA ARG A 33 -2.40 15.46 -4.06
C ARG A 33 -1.52 14.99 -2.90
N VAL A 34 -0.22 15.31 -2.87
CA VAL A 34 0.66 15.04 -1.71
C VAL A 34 0.73 16.23 -0.77
N ARG A 35 0.46 17.44 -1.26
CA ARG A 35 0.65 18.67 -0.50
C ARG A 35 -0.36 18.77 0.65
N PRO A 36 0.07 19.00 1.90
CA PRO A 36 -0.86 19.17 3.03
C PRO A 36 -1.91 20.27 2.78
N LYS A 37 -1.52 21.36 2.11
CA LYS A 37 -2.42 22.46 1.75
C LYS A 37 -3.62 22.02 0.89
N PHE A 38 -3.45 21.00 0.05
CA PHE A 38 -4.55 20.45 -0.76
C PHE A 38 -5.59 19.78 0.14
N TRP A 39 -5.14 18.90 1.03
CA TRP A 39 -6.00 18.17 1.96
C TRP A 39 -6.68 19.07 3.00
N MET A 40 -5.95 20.03 3.56
CA MET A 40 -6.52 20.98 4.52
C MET A 40 -7.69 21.78 3.92
N ARG A 41 -7.64 22.10 2.62
CA ARG A 41 -8.74 22.79 1.94
C ARG A 41 -9.97 21.90 1.76
N ILE A 42 -9.76 20.60 1.53
CA ILE A 42 -10.86 19.62 1.41
C ILE A 42 -11.48 19.39 2.79
N ALA A 43 -10.65 19.09 3.79
CA ALA A 43 -11.08 18.84 5.17
C ALA A 43 -11.92 19.99 5.75
N LYS A 44 -11.52 21.25 5.50
CA LYS A 44 -12.28 22.44 5.93
C LYS A 44 -13.66 22.59 5.29
N LYS A 45 -13.90 21.91 4.16
CA LYS A 45 -15.17 21.94 3.43
C LYS A 45 -16.06 20.73 3.70
N MET A 46 -15.52 19.69 4.32
CA MET A 46 -16.26 18.46 4.62
C MET A 46 -17.25 18.70 5.76
N ASP A 47 -18.47 18.22 5.58
CA ASP A 47 -19.46 18.17 6.66
C ASP A 47 -19.34 16.87 7.48
N ILE A 48 -20.20 16.71 8.50
CA ILE A 48 -20.19 15.52 9.35
C ILE A 48 -20.49 14.22 8.57
N LYS A 49 -21.28 14.28 7.49
CA LYS A 49 -21.64 13.12 6.68
C LYS A 49 -20.45 12.69 5.82
N ASP A 50 -19.71 13.64 5.27
CA ASP A 50 -18.47 13.39 4.53
C ASP A 50 -17.43 12.70 5.43
N TRP A 51 -17.25 13.21 6.65
CA TRP A 51 -16.35 12.61 7.64
C TRP A 51 -16.82 11.21 8.06
N ALA A 52 -18.12 11.04 8.34
CA ALA A 52 -18.68 9.74 8.71
C ALA A 52 -18.51 8.72 7.58
N LYS A 53 -18.69 9.12 6.31
CA LYS A 53 -18.46 8.26 5.15
C LYS A 53 -16.98 7.88 5.02
N LEU A 54 -16.07 8.85 5.14
CA LEU A 54 -14.63 8.61 5.05
C LEU A 54 -14.16 7.64 6.14
N ILE A 55 -14.51 7.91 7.40
CA ILE A 55 -14.12 7.08 8.55
C ILE A 55 -14.80 5.71 8.45
N GLY A 56 -16.10 5.66 8.20
CA GLY A 56 -16.85 4.41 8.11
C GLY A 56 -16.34 3.48 7.00
N ALA A 57 -16.10 4.02 5.80
CA ALA A 57 -15.52 3.23 4.71
C ALA A 57 -14.10 2.77 5.05
N SER A 58 -13.25 3.64 5.60
CA SER A 58 -11.88 3.27 5.97
C SER A 58 -11.86 2.19 7.04
N SER A 59 -12.68 2.30 8.09
CA SER A 59 -12.83 1.28 9.14
C SER A 59 -13.30 -0.06 8.59
N PHE A 60 -14.27 -0.06 7.69
CA PHE A 60 -14.71 -1.27 7.01
C PHE A 60 -13.55 -1.94 6.26
N PHE A 61 -12.80 -1.18 5.46
CA PHE A 61 -11.67 -1.72 4.70
C PHE A 61 -10.49 -2.13 5.58
N ILE A 62 -10.26 -1.49 6.73
CA ILE A 62 -9.25 -1.94 7.72
C ILE A 62 -9.57 -3.36 8.18
N ILE A 63 -10.81 -3.56 8.66
CA ILE A 63 -11.26 -4.85 9.21
C ILE A 63 -11.26 -5.92 8.11
N LEU A 64 -11.82 -5.58 6.94
CA LEU A 64 -11.88 -6.52 5.82
C LEU A 64 -10.48 -6.92 5.35
N THR A 65 -9.58 -5.96 5.20
CA THR A 65 -8.20 -6.23 4.77
C THR A 65 -7.46 -7.08 5.79
N TYR A 66 -7.65 -6.81 7.09
CA TYR A 66 -7.07 -7.62 8.15
C TYR A 66 -7.46 -9.09 8.00
N PHE A 67 -8.76 -9.39 7.93
CA PHE A 67 -9.20 -10.77 7.78
C PHE A 67 -8.76 -11.39 6.45
N VAL A 68 -8.89 -10.68 5.34
CA VAL A 68 -8.53 -11.20 4.01
C VAL A 68 -7.05 -11.55 3.94
N ILE A 69 -6.16 -10.66 4.38
CA ILE A 69 -4.72 -10.90 4.31
C ILE A 69 -4.31 -11.97 5.33
N THR A 70 -4.81 -11.93 6.57
CA THR A 70 -4.45 -12.93 7.58
C THR A 70 -4.90 -14.33 7.15
N TYR A 71 -6.16 -14.53 6.77
CA TYR A 71 -6.63 -15.87 6.39
C TYR A 71 -6.02 -16.37 5.09
N SER A 72 -5.84 -15.51 4.08
CA SER A 72 -5.19 -15.94 2.83
C SER A 72 -3.71 -16.20 3.03
N GLY A 73 -3.03 -15.38 3.84
CA GLY A 73 -1.64 -15.56 4.24
C GLY A 73 -1.44 -16.86 5.00
N ASP A 74 -2.21 -17.10 6.06
CA ASP A 74 -2.15 -18.34 6.84
C ASP A 74 -2.45 -19.56 5.99
N PHE A 75 -3.43 -19.48 5.08
CA PHE A 75 -3.76 -20.59 4.19
C PHE A 75 -2.61 -20.94 3.26
N ILE A 76 -2.03 -19.96 2.57
CA ILE A 76 -0.89 -20.18 1.66
C ILE A 76 0.36 -20.58 2.47
N GLY A 77 0.55 -19.97 3.63
CA GLY A 77 1.64 -20.22 4.58
C GLY A 77 1.75 -21.66 5.06
N ARG A 78 0.64 -22.42 5.07
CA ARG A 78 0.63 -23.86 5.38
C ARG A 78 1.38 -24.70 4.34
N PHE A 79 1.53 -24.19 3.13
CA PHE A 79 2.09 -24.92 2.00
C PHE A 79 3.41 -24.31 1.51
N TRP A 80 3.55 -22.98 1.58
CA TRP A 80 4.73 -22.24 1.12
C TRP A 80 5.07 -21.10 2.07
N ALA A 81 6.36 -20.91 2.35
CA ALA A 81 6.82 -19.73 3.07
C ALA A 81 6.49 -18.46 2.28
N LEU A 82 5.96 -17.44 2.98
CA LEU A 82 5.64 -16.15 2.37
C LEU A 82 6.84 -15.19 2.37
N TYR A 83 7.68 -15.29 3.41
CA TYR A 83 8.88 -14.48 3.57
C TYR A 83 9.94 -15.22 4.40
N SER A 84 11.19 -14.75 4.37
CA SER A 84 12.26 -15.14 5.30
C SER A 84 12.33 -14.14 6.45
N PRO A 85 12.13 -14.57 7.72
CA PRO A 85 12.31 -13.69 8.89
C PRO A 85 13.71 -13.05 8.97
N GLU A 86 14.73 -13.74 8.48
CA GLU A 86 16.13 -13.32 8.52
C GLU A 86 16.45 -12.24 7.48
N GLU A 87 15.72 -12.19 6.37
CA GLU A 87 15.96 -11.24 5.28
C GLU A 87 14.86 -10.18 5.15
N TYR A 88 13.68 -10.43 5.73
CA TYR A 88 12.52 -9.55 5.55
C TYR A 88 12.72 -8.21 6.24
N VAL A 89 12.58 -7.14 5.46
CA VAL A 89 12.92 -5.77 5.87
C VAL A 89 12.24 -5.36 7.17
N PHE A 90 10.97 -5.71 7.37
CA PHE A 90 10.25 -5.34 8.60
C PHE A 90 10.73 -6.12 9.83
N SER A 91 11.08 -7.40 9.69
CA SER A 91 11.69 -8.19 10.76
C SER A 91 13.07 -7.62 11.16
N GLN A 92 13.85 -7.16 10.18
CA GLN A 92 15.14 -6.52 10.44
C GLN A 92 14.97 -5.17 11.14
N ILE A 93 13.98 -4.36 10.76
CA ILE A 93 13.68 -3.08 11.43
C ILE A 93 13.17 -3.33 12.86
N GLU A 94 12.31 -4.32 13.06
CA GLU A 94 11.80 -4.72 14.38
C GLU A 94 12.94 -5.05 15.35
N ALA A 95 13.90 -5.86 14.89
CA ALA A 95 15.07 -6.27 15.67
C ALA A 95 15.95 -5.08 16.10
N VAL A 96 15.97 -4.00 15.31
CA VAL A 96 16.67 -2.76 15.66
C VAL A 96 15.84 -1.89 16.59
N SER A 97 14.56 -1.68 16.26
CA SER A 97 13.63 -0.89 17.06
C SER A 97 12.18 -1.14 16.64
N PRO A 98 11.34 -1.69 17.53
CA PRO A 98 9.90 -1.81 17.30
C PRO A 98 9.22 -0.46 17.05
N LEU A 99 9.69 0.61 17.70
CA LEU A 99 9.16 1.96 17.46
C LEU A 99 9.49 2.44 16.04
N LEU A 100 10.69 2.16 15.53
CA LEU A 100 11.04 2.47 14.14
C LEU A 100 10.18 1.67 13.16
N LEU A 101 9.90 0.39 13.46
CA LEU A 101 8.97 -0.42 12.68
C LEU A 101 7.59 0.24 12.63
N LEU A 102 7.04 0.61 13.78
CA LEU A 102 5.73 1.24 13.88
C LEU A 102 5.64 2.51 13.04
N ILE A 103 6.62 3.42 13.19
CA ILE A 103 6.65 4.68 12.44
C ILE A 103 6.76 4.39 10.93
N THR A 104 7.68 3.51 10.56
CA THR A 104 7.98 3.22 9.14
C THR A 104 6.80 2.52 8.46
N ALA A 105 6.29 1.43 9.04
CA ALA A 105 5.17 0.67 8.50
C ALA A 105 3.86 1.47 8.44
N THR A 106 3.67 2.44 9.34
CA THR A 106 2.48 3.31 9.34
C THR A 106 2.57 4.45 8.32
N LEU A 107 3.77 5.02 8.10
CA LEU A 107 3.94 6.19 7.24
C LEU A 107 4.25 5.85 5.77
N ILE A 108 4.95 4.74 5.49
CA ILE A 108 5.23 4.30 4.11
C ILE A 108 3.96 4.21 3.24
N PRO A 109 2.82 3.66 3.74
CA PRO A 109 1.58 3.60 2.98
C PRO A 109 1.10 4.93 2.40
N VAL A 110 1.44 6.08 2.99
CA VAL A 110 1.09 7.40 2.43
C VAL A 110 1.67 7.56 1.02
N ILE A 111 2.93 7.15 0.83
CA ILE A 111 3.62 7.23 -0.46
C ILE A 111 3.14 6.11 -1.39
N GLU A 112 2.97 4.90 -0.87
CA GLU A 112 2.47 3.78 -1.67
C GLU A 112 1.09 4.07 -2.24
N GLU A 113 0.14 4.49 -1.41
CA GLU A 113 -1.21 4.83 -1.85
C GLU A 113 -1.20 6.02 -2.82
N TRP A 114 -0.34 7.01 -2.62
CA TRP A 114 -0.18 8.08 -3.60
C TRP A 114 0.30 7.57 -4.97
N VAL A 115 1.32 6.71 -5.00
CA VAL A 115 1.87 6.14 -6.24
C VAL A 115 0.87 5.19 -6.90
N PHE A 116 0.44 4.16 -6.19
CA PHE A 116 -0.37 3.09 -6.76
C PHE A 116 -1.80 3.58 -7.00
N ARG A 117 -2.45 4.26 -6.05
CA ARG A 117 -3.88 4.60 -6.19
C ARG A 117 -4.04 5.99 -6.78
N GLY A 118 -3.29 6.94 -6.23
CA GLY A 118 -3.33 8.34 -6.65
C GLY A 118 -2.86 8.60 -8.08
N ILE A 119 -1.93 7.79 -8.61
CA ILE A 119 -1.35 7.93 -9.95
C ILE A 119 -1.65 6.72 -10.83
N LEU A 120 -1.12 5.53 -10.53
CA LEU A 120 -1.17 4.40 -11.45
C LEU A 120 -2.59 3.91 -11.73
N GLN A 121 -3.40 3.69 -10.68
CA GLN A 121 -4.79 3.23 -10.82
C GLN A 121 -5.63 4.23 -11.60
N GLU A 122 -5.44 5.53 -11.35
CA GLU A 122 -6.10 6.61 -12.09
C GLU A 122 -5.69 6.63 -13.57
N GLU A 123 -4.39 6.53 -13.84
CA GLU A 123 -3.83 6.56 -15.19
C GLU A 123 -4.25 5.35 -16.02
N ILE A 124 -4.20 4.15 -15.43
CA ILE A 124 -4.63 2.91 -16.08
C ILE A 124 -6.14 2.95 -16.32
N SER A 125 -6.93 3.34 -15.32
CA SER A 125 -8.38 3.47 -15.46
C SER A 125 -8.76 4.40 -16.61
N ARG A 126 -8.08 5.54 -16.72
CA ARG A 126 -8.37 6.52 -17.78
C ARG A 126 -7.90 6.05 -19.15
N ARG A 127 -6.72 5.43 -19.26
CA ARG A 127 -6.17 4.96 -20.55
C ARG A 127 -6.96 3.79 -21.11
N LEU A 128 -7.38 2.86 -20.26
CA LEU A 128 -8.18 1.69 -20.65
C LEU A 128 -9.68 1.95 -20.61
N ARG A 129 -10.11 3.15 -20.18
CA ARG A 129 -11.52 3.52 -19.99
C ARG A 129 -12.28 2.51 -19.11
N SER A 130 -11.61 1.93 -18.12
CA SER A 130 -12.16 0.88 -17.25
C SER A 130 -11.60 0.99 -15.83
N ARG A 131 -12.48 1.33 -14.88
CA ARG A 131 -12.12 1.39 -13.45
C ARG A 131 -11.71 0.01 -12.92
N THR A 132 -12.36 -1.05 -13.40
CA THR A 132 -12.04 -2.43 -13.04
C THR A 132 -10.64 -2.82 -13.52
N ALA A 133 -10.29 -2.48 -14.76
CA ALA A 133 -8.95 -2.74 -15.28
C ALA A 133 -7.89 -1.95 -14.49
N GLY A 134 -8.17 -0.68 -14.17
CA GLY A 134 -7.33 0.11 -13.27
C GLY A 134 -7.13 -0.56 -11.93
N LEU A 135 -8.21 -0.96 -11.25
CA LEU A 135 -8.14 -1.65 -9.96
C LEU A 135 -7.28 -2.93 -10.02
N VAL A 136 -7.63 -3.85 -10.92
CA VAL A 136 -7.00 -5.17 -10.98
C VAL A 136 -5.54 -5.09 -11.40
N LEU A 137 -5.22 -4.32 -12.45
CA LEU A 137 -3.85 -4.21 -12.93
C LEU A 137 -2.95 -3.51 -11.91
N THR A 138 -3.46 -2.49 -11.21
CA THR A 138 -2.62 -1.78 -10.22
C THR A 138 -2.42 -2.59 -8.95
N ALA A 139 -3.42 -3.37 -8.52
CA ALA A 139 -3.25 -4.34 -7.45
C ALA A 139 -2.20 -5.41 -7.80
N ALA A 140 -2.19 -5.88 -9.05
CA ALA A 140 -1.17 -6.83 -9.53
C ALA A 140 0.23 -6.20 -9.55
N ILE A 141 0.37 -4.97 -10.07
CA ILE A 141 1.65 -4.24 -10.05
C ILE A 141 2.13 -4.02 -8.61
N PHE A 142 1.24 -3.64 -7.69
CA PHE A 142 1.55 -3.48 -6.27
C PHE A 142 2.10 -4.78 -5.66
N ALA A 143 1.40 -5.90 -5.85
CA ALA A 143 1.82 -7.19 -5.31
C ALA A 143 3.14 -7.69 -5.90
N LEU A 144 3.34 -7.53 -7.21
CA LEU A 144 4.58 -7.92 -7.88
C LEU A 144 5.75 -7.02 -7.47
N PHE A 145 5.50 -5.73 -7.23
CA PHE A 145 6.52 -4.80 -6.75
C PHE A 145 7.10 -5.22 -5.39
N HIS A 146 6.29 -5.84 -4.53
CA HIS A 146 6.75 -6.34 -3.24
C HIS A 146 7.74 -7.51 -3.35
N LEU A 147 7.81 -8.23 -4.47
CA LEU A 147 8.87 -9.22 -4.69
C LEU A 147 10.25 -8.58 -4.76
N SER A 148 10.32 -7.26 -5.00
CA SER A 148 11.58 -6.52 -4.91
C SER A 148 12.06 -6.31 -3.47
N ASN A 149 11.21 -6.51 -2.47
CA ASN A 149 11.61 -6.46 -1.07
C ASN A 149 12.47 -7.68 -0.72
N PRO A 150 13.61 -7.49 -0.05
CA PRO A 150 14.40 -8.57 0.52
C PRO A 150 13.56 -9.53 1.36
N GLY A 151 13.85 -10.82 1.25
CA GLY A 151 13.14 -11.87 1.96
C GLY A 151 11.68 -12.10 1.58
N THR A 152 11.11 -11.42 0.56
CA THR A 152 9.71 -11.65 0.14
C THR A 152 9.64 -12.73 -0.96
N TYR A 153 8.83 -13.76 -0.76
CA TYR A 153 8.73 -14.90 -1.68
C TYR A 153 7.53 -14.82 -2.62
N PRO A 154 7.56 -15.53 -3.77
CA PRO A 154 6.46 -15.54 -4.75
C PRO A 154 5.09 -15.91 -4.17
N ALA A 155 5.06 -16.75 -3.13
CA ALA A 155 3.81 -17.14 -2.45
C ALA A 155 3.09 -15.94 -1.80
N ALA A 156 3.80 -14.88 -1.41
CA ALA A 156 3.22 -13.66 -0.86
C ALA A 156 2.43 -12.83 -1.90
N VAL A 157 2.61 -13.06 -3.20
CA VAL A 157 1.93 -12.27 -4.24
C VAL A 157 0.42 -12.33 -4.11
N LEU A 158 -0.15 -13.50 -3.78
CA LEU A 158 -1.60 -13.63 -3.67
C LEU A 158 -2.19 -12.80 -2.50
N PRO A 159 -1.75 -12.95 -1.23
CA PRO A 159 -2.26 -12.12 -0.15
C PRO A 159 -2.00 -10.63 -0.38
N LEU A 160 -0.85 -10.26 -0.95
CA LEU A 160 -0.53 -8.87 -1.30
C LEU A 160 -1.40 -8.33 -2.43
N PHE A 161 -1.77 -9.15 -3.40
CA PHE A 161 -2.71 -8.79 -4.46
C PHE A 161 -4.10 -8.54 -3.90
N LEU A 162 -4.56 -9.40 -2.98
CA LEU A 162 -5.85 -9.22 -2.30
C LEU A 162 -5.87 -7.95 -1.44
N GLY A 163 -4.80 -7.67 -0.68
CA GLY A 163 -4.63 -6.39 0.01
C GLY A 163 -4.63 -5.21 -0.97
N GLY A 164 -3.92 -5.39 -2.09
CA GLY A 164 -3.86 -4.43 -3.19
C GLY A 164 -5.25 -4.07 -3.73
N LEU A 165 -6.12 -5.07 -3.91
CA LEU A 165 -7.51 -4.91 -4.30
C LEU A 165 -8.31 -4.19 -3.21
N MET A 166 -8.18 -4.56 -1.93
CA MET A 166 -8.95 -3.92 -0.86
C MET A 166 -8.68 -2.41 -0.77
N PHE A 167 -7.41 -2.01 -0.78
CA PHE A 167 -7.06 -0.59 -0.80
C PHE A 167 -7.48 0.09 -2.11
N GLY A 168 -7.32 -0.58 -3.25
CA GLY A 168 -7.79 -0.05 -4.54
C GLY A 168 -9.31 0.15 -4.62
N ILE A 169 -10.09 -0.72 -3.97
CA ILE A 169 -11.55 -0.57 -3.84
C ILE A 169 -11.86 0.56 -2.86
N CYS A 170 -11.17 0.64 -1.72
CA CYS A 170 -11.30 1.75 -0.77
C CYS A 170 -11.05 3.10 -1.45
N TYR A 171 -10.03 3.20 -2.31
CA TYR A 171 -9.78 4.38 -3.15
C TYR A 171 -10.98 4.75 -4.03
N ILE A 172 -11.68 3.78 -4.61
CA ILE A 172 -12.84 4.03 -5.47
C ILE A 172 -14.02 4.61 -4.66
N TYR A 173 -14.22 4.15 -3.42
CA TYR A 173 -15.37 4.55 -2.59
C TYR A 173 -15.11 5.79 -1.71
N ALA A 174 -13.91 5.91 -1.15
CA ALA A 174 -13.52 6.88 -0.14
C ALA A 174 -12.35 7.79 -0.58
N GLY A 175 -11.85 7.61 -1.80
CA GLY A 175 -10.76 8.40 -2.34
C GLY A 175 -9.40 8.09 -1.72
N LEU A 176 -8.40 8.89 -2.09
CA LEU A 176 -7.02 8.68 -1.65
C LEU A 176 -6.84 8.81 -0.13
N ALA A 177 -7.60 9.70 0.54
CA ALA A 177 -7.55 9.79 2.00
C ALA A 177 -8.05 8.50 2.67
N GLY A 178 -9.14 7.91 2.17
CA GLY A 178 -9.68 6.67 2.74
C GLY A 178 -8.73 5.50 2.54
N SER A 179 -8.12 5.41 1.35
CA SER A 179 -7.10 4.38 1.06
C SER A 179 -5.87 4.52 1.97
N ILE A 180 -5.33 5.73 2.12
CA ILE A 180 -4.21 6.02 3.03
C ILE A 180 -4.57 5.67 4.46
N LEU A 181 -5.72 6.16 4.97
CA LEU A 181 -6.16 5.90 6.33
C LEU A 181 -6.31 4.40 6.57
N SER A 182 -6.93 3.69 5.62
CA SER A 182 -7.17 2.25 5.73
C SER A 182 -5.86 1.45 5.73
N HIS A 183 -4.94 1.75 4.83
CA HIS A 183 -3.66 1.04 4.73
C HIS A 183 -2.74 1.35 5.91
N SER A 184 -2.56 2.62 6.26
CA SER A 184 -1.76 3.02 7.43
C SER A 184 -2.30 2.42 8.72
N ALA A 185 -3.62 2.43 8.93
CA ALA A 185 -4.22 1.86 10.14
C ALA A 185 -4.16 0.33 10.17
N TYR A 186 -4.34 -0.34 9.03
CA TYR A 186 -4.12 -1.79 8.91
C TYR A 186 -2.69 -2.17 9.33
N ASN A 187 -1.68 -1.50 8.76
CA ASN A 187 -0.28 -1.75 9.13
C ASN A 187 0.00 -1.43 10.59
N PHE A 188 -0.54 -0.31 11.11
CA PHE A 188 -0.42 0.06 12.52
C PHE A 188 -0.95 -1.05 13.43
N ILE A 189 -2.16 -1.56 13.17
CA ILE A 189 -2.76 -2.65 13.94
C ILE A 189 -1.91 -3.92 13.89
N LEU A 190 -1.36 -4.23 12.71
CA LEU A 190 -0.53 -5.43 12.50
C LEU A 190 0.79 -5.37 13.29
N VAL A 191 1.45 -4.21 13.35
CA VAL A 191 2.78 -4.06 13.98
C VAL A 191 2.74 -3.57 15.43
N LEU A 192 1.59 -3.09 15.91
CA LEU A 192 1.43 -2.62 17.29
C LEU A 192 1.83 -3.66 18.35
N PRO A 193 1.48 -4.96 18.24
CA PRO A 193 1.89 -5.96 19.22
C PRO A 193 3.41 -6.04 19.42
N ALA A 194 4.19 -5.92 18.34
CA ALA A 194 5.65 -5.91 18.40
C ALA A 194 6.22 -4.77 19.28
N VAL A 195 5.55 -3.61 19.29
CA VAL A 195 5.93 -2.47 20.14
C VAL A 195 5.52 -2.68 21.60
N LEU A 196 4.38 -3.33 21.80
CA LEU A 196 3.83 -3.61 23.13
C LEU A 196 4.50 -4.83 23.79
N GLY A 197 5.24 -5.63 23.04
CA GLY A 197 5.88 -6.86 23.52
C GLY A 197 4.87 -7.95 23.87
N ILE A 198 3.76 -8.02 23.12
CA ILE A 198 2.66 -8.99 23.32
C ILE A 198 2.38 -9.82 22.08
#